data_AF-A0A9X3USD3-F1
#
_entry.id   AF-A0A9X3USD3-F1
#
_cell.length_a   1.000
_cell.length_b   1.000
_cell.length_c   1.000
_cell.angle_alpha   90.00
_cell.angle_beta   90.00
_cell.angle_gamma   90.00
#
_symmetry.space_group_name_H-M   'P 1'
#
loop_
_entity.id
_entity.type
_entity.pdbx_description
1 polymer ?
#
loop_
_entity_poly.entity_id
_entity_poly.type
_entity_poly.pdbx_seq_one_letter_code
_entity_poly.pdbx_strand_id
1 'polypeptide(L)'
;MTETEKRFFSVDVSNDIHIVKLHETLQQAKQSCLAGAVEAHEFADDMCDHEDFASNDLPNAVYGIVVGKAECKEKQLSEEEKEDYGSDLVLEKPEIVEYPKDDGWIKCSERLPDDDGLVIAFMPSQEDDSNYWMMFIGNFDGEWWIDTGNELYNPMHVSHWKHLPQLPID
;
A
#
# COMPACT_ATOMS: atom_id res chain seq x y z
N MET A 1 -0.60 -17.66 -3.16
CA MET A 1 0.62 -17.23 -2.43
C MET A 1 0.65 -15.72 -2.53
N THR A 2 0.44 -15.01 -1.43
CA THR A 2 0.55 -13.56 -1.40
C THR A 2 2.04 -13.22 -1.49
N GLU A 3 2.52 -12.74 -2.65
CA GLU A 3 3.78 -12.01 -2.68
C GLU A 3 3.68 -10.91 -1.62
N THR A 4 4.57 -10.94 -0.63
CA THR A 4 4.67 -9.87 0.34
C THR A 4 5.14 -8.63 -0.43
N GLU A 5 4.20 -7.81 -0.89
CA GLU A 5 4.53 -6.59 -1.62
C GLU A 5 5.51 -5.77 -0.78
N LYS A 6 6.68 -5.46 -1.34
CA LYS A 6 7.69 -4.63 -0.68
C LYS A 6 7.19 -3.18 -0.63
N ARG A 7 6.36 -2.89 0.38
CA ARG A 7 5.66 -1.62 0.56
C ARG A 7 6.46 -0.57 1.32
N PHE A 8 7.68 -0.89 1.72
CA PHE A 8 8.52 0.04 2.47
C PHE A 8 9.82 0.30 1.72
N PHE A 9 10.40 1.48 1.92
CA PHE A 9 11.67 1.83 1.31
C PHE A 9 12.61 2.48 2.33
N SER A 10 13.91 2.36 2.08
CA SER A 10 14.94 3.19 2.69
C SER A 10 15.87 3.73 1.61
N VAL A 11 16.46 4.88 1.84
CA VAL A 11 17.56 5.38 1.03
C VAL A 11 18.86 5.02 1.74
N ASP A 12 19.74 4.37 0.99
CA ASP A 12 21.08 4.04 1.46
C ASP A 12 22.06 5.14 1.09
N VAL A 13 22.50 5.87 2.11
CA VAL A 13 23.38 7.04 1.97
C VAL A 13 24.85 6.72 2.14
N SER A 14 25.23 5.47 2.41
CA SER A 14 26.65 5.07 2.41
C SER A 14 27.25 4.91 1.01
N ASN A 15 26.41 5.06 -0.03
CA ASN A 15 26.83 5.04 -1.42
C ASN A 15 26.68 6.43 -2.05
N ASP A 16 27.65 6.83 -2.87
CA ASP A 16 27.74 8.13 -3.55
C ASP A 16 26.52 8.54 -4.39
N ILE A 17 25.64 7.58 -4.73
CA ILE A 17 24.46 7.81 -5.59
C ILE A 17 23.11 7.64 -4.87
N HIS A 18 23.11 7.49 -3.54
CA HIS A 18 21.92 7.32 -2.70
C HIS A 18 20.91 6.29 -3.24
N ILE A 19 21.08 5.02 -2.87
CA ILE A 19 20.34 3.91 -3.48
C ILE A 19 19.02 3.66 -2.74
N VAL A 20 17.90 3.65 -3.46
CA VAL A 20 16.61 3.22 -2.89
C VAL A 20 16.57 1.69 -2.73
N LYS A 21 16.37 1.23 -1.50
CA LYS A 21 16.18 -0.19 -1.14
C LYS A 21 14.71 -0.43 -0.77
N LEU A 22 14.12 -1.51 -1.27
CA LEU A 22 12.75 -1.92 -0.97
C LEU A 22 12.71 -3.03 0.09
N HIS A 23 11.76 -2.93 1.01
CA HIS A 23 11.63 -3.79 2.20
C HIS A 23 10.21 -4.30 2.38
N GLU A 24 10.08 -5.45 3.04
CA GLU A 24 8.79 -6.09 3.34
C GLU A 24 8.12 -5.45 4.56
N THR A 25 8.90 -4.90 5.50
CA THR A 25 8.39 -4.29 6.74
C THR A 25 8.97 -2.91 6.98
N LEU A 26 8.22 -2.06 7.70
CA LEU A 26 8.71 -0.75 8.16
C LEU A 26 9.94 -0.88 9.05
N GLN A 27 10.01 -1.94 9.86
CA GLN A 27 11.15 -2.18 10.75
C GLN A 27 12.43 -2.44 9.95
N GLN A 28 12.38 -3.27 8.91
CA GLN A 28 13.51 -3.49 8.01
C GLN A 28 13.97 -2.20 7.33
N ALA A 29 13.03 -1.40 6.82
CA ALA A 29 13.35 -0.13 6.20
C ALA A 29 14.04 0.85 7.17
N LYS A 30 13.52 0.96 8.40
CA LYS A 30 14.11 1.78 9.46
C LYS A 30 15.52 1.32 9.82
N GLN A 31 15.72 0.02 9.99
CA GLN A 31 17.04 -0.54 10.33
C GLN A 31 18.04 -0.34 9.19
N SER A 32 17.63 -0.58 7.94
CA SER A 32 18.49 -0.38 6.77
C SER A 32 18.87 1.09 6.57
N CYS A 33 17.94 2.02 6.79
CA CYS A 33 18.23 3.46 6.73
C CYS A 33 19.24 3.88 7.80
N LEU A 34 19.05 3.41 9.04
CA LEU A 34 19.96 3.72 10.13
C LEU A 34 21.35 3.14 9.87
N ALA A 35 21.45 1.91 9.37
CA ALA A 35 22.72 1.28 9.04
C ALA A 35 23.50 2.08 7.99
N GLY A 36 22.85 2.51 6.90
CA GLY A 36 23.49 3.34 5.88
C GLY A 36 23.94 4.70 6.41
N ALA A 37 23.13 5.34 7.26
CA ALA A 37 23.50 6.61 7.89
C ALA A 37 24.69 6.49 8.86
N VAL A 38 24.77 5.38 9.62
CA VAL A 38 25.91 5.10 10.51
C VAL A 38 27.18 4.86 9.70
N GLU A 39 27.11 4.06 8.64
CA GLU A 39 28.26 3.78 7.78
C GLU A 39 28.78 5.06 7.10
N ALA A 40 27.88 5.91 6.58
CA ALA A 40 28.25 7.21 6.01
C ALA A 40 28.87 8.15 7.05
N HIS A 41 28.34 8.15 8.28
CA HIS A 41 28.93 8.94 9.38
C HIS A 41 30.33 8.44 9.75
N GLU A 42 30.54 7.13 9.87
CA GLU A 42 31.84 6.53 10.17
C GLU A 42 32.86 6.86 9.07
N PHE A 43 32.45 6.86 7.80
CA PHE A 43 33.30 7.30 6.70
C PHE A 43 33.66 8.80 6.81
N ALA A 44 32.68 9.64 7.17
CA ALA A 44 32.92 11.07 7.40
C ALA A 44 33.85 11.34 8.60
N ASP A 45 33.77 10.54 9.67
CA ASP A 45 34.72 10.56 10.79
C ASP A 45 36.14 10.27 10.29
N ASP A 46 36.32 9.22 9.49
CA ASP A 46 37.63 8.81 8.95
C ASP A 46 38.23 9.84 7.99
N MET A 47 37.39 10.55 7.23
CA MET A 47 37.79 11.57 6.27
C MET A 47 37.83 12.99 6.86
N CYS A 48 37.37 13.18 8.11
CA CYS A 48 37.13 14.49 8.72
C CYS A 48 36.20 15.40 7.88
N ASP A 49 35.19 14.83 7.22
CA ASP A 49 34.33 15.49 6.22
C ASP A 49 32.85 15.54 6.64
N HIS A 50 32.60 15.92 7.90
CA HIS A 50 31.24 16.00 8.43
C HIS A 50 30.37 17.08 7.77
N GLU A 51 30.98 18.09 7.14
CA GLU A 51 30.24 19.12 6.41
C GLU A 51 29.56 18.52 5.18
N ASP A 52 30.26 17.65 4.43
CA ASP A 52 29.69 16.95 3.28
C ASP A 52 28.58 15.98 3.73
N PHE A 53 28.86 15.13 4.73
CA PHE A 53 27.86 14.22 5.28
C PHE A 53 26.58 14.95 5.75
N ALA A 54 26.73 16.06 6.47
CA ALA A 54 25.59 16.81 7.00
C ALA A 54 24.76 17.51 5.91
N SER A 55 25.39 17.88 4.79
CA SER A 55 24.75 18.66 3.71
C SER A 55 24.23 17.78 2.57
N ASN A 56 24.88 16.64 2.30
CA ASN A 56 24.60 15.77 1.17
C ASN A 56 23.97 14.44 1.60
N ASP A 57 24.56 13.72 2.56
CA ASP A 57 24.11 12.36 2.88
C ASP A 57 22.95 12.35 3.88
N LEU A 58 23.12 12.97 5.05
CA LEU A 58 22.15 12.93 6.13
C LEU A 58 20.74 13.39 5.72
N PRO A 59 20.55 14.44 4.91
CA PRO A 59 19.21 14.85 4.46
C PRO A 59 18.51 13.79 3.60
N ASN A 60 19.27 12.92 2.94
CA ASN A 60 18.77 11.85 2.10
C ASN A 60 18.61 10.53 2.86
N ALA A 61 19.04 10.43 4.13
CA ALA A 61 18.87 9.25 4.98
C ALA A 61 17.41 9.12 5.45
N VAL A 62 16.53 8.73 4.52
CA VAL A 62 15.09 8.63 4.74
C VAL A 62 14.59 7.20 4.57
N TYR A 63 13.51 6.88 5.28
CA TYR A 63 12.75 5.65 5.10
C TYR A 63 11.26 5.95 5.14
N GLY A 64 10.46 5.10 4.51
CA GLY A 64 9.03 5.33 4.42
C GLY A 64 8.25 4.22 3.78
N ILE A 65 7.03 4.55 3.39
CA ILE A 65 6.06 3.67 2.76
C ILE A 65 5.98 4.05 1.29
N VAL A 66 6.04 3.05 0.41
CA VAL A 66 5.76 3.22 -1.00
C VAL A 66 4.25 3.40 -1.15
N VAL A 67 3.81 4.45 -1.82
CA VAL A 67 2.38 4.80 -1.99
C VAL A 67 1.82 4.44 -3.36
N GLY A 68 2.64 3.88 -4.24
CA GLY A 68 2.24 3.39 -5.56
C GLY A 68 3.43 2.88 -6.36
N LYS A 69 3.15 2.28 -7.51
CA LYS A 69 4.15 1.80 -8.49
C LYS A 69 3.65 1.98 -9.91
N ALA A 70 4.54 1.90 -10.87
CA ALA A 70 4.17 1.67 -12.26
C ALA A 70 3.97 0.16 -12.49
N GLU A 71 2.91 -0.21 -13.20
CA GLU A 71 2.68 -1.57 -13.66
C GLU A 71 2.47 -1.59 -15.17
N CYS A 72 2.93 -2.64 -15.83
CA CYS A 72 2.60 -2.91 -17.23
C CYS A 72 1.66 -4.11 -17.30
N LYS A 73 0.65 -4.02 -18.17
CA LYS A 73 -0.18 -5.18 -18.54
C LYS A 73 0.49 -5.94 -19.67
N GLU A 74 0.35 -7.26 -19.67
CA GLU A 74 0.74 -8.07 -20.82
C GLU A 74 -0.23 -7.82 -21.98
N LYS A 75 0.30 -7.47 -23.14
CA LYS A 75 -0.48 -7.30 -24.36
C LYS A 75 -0.82 -8.68 -24.91
N GLN A 76 -2.11 -8.96 -25.06
CA GLN A 76 -2.56 -10.16 -25.76
C GLN A 76 -2.30 -9.99 -27.27
N LEU A 77 -1.37 -10.79 -27.80
CA LEU A 77 -1.02 -10.77 -29.23
C LEU A 77 -1.85 -11.81 -30.01
N SER A 78 -2.27 -11.43 -31.21
CA SER A 78 -2.75 -12.39 -32.21
C SER A 78 -1.59 -13.21 -32.80
N GLU A 79 -1.90 -14.35 -33.45
CA GLU A 79 -0.88 -15.22 -34.07
C GLU A 79 -0.06 -14.50 -35.14
N GLU A 80 -0.67 -13.58 -35.91
CA GLU A 80 0.05 -12.75 -36.89
C GLU A 80 0.99 -11.74 -36.20
N GLU A 81 0.56 -11.12 -35.11
CA GLU A 81 1.42 -10.19 -34.37
C GLU A 81 2.62 -10.90 -33.72
N LYS A 82 2.45 -12.15 -33.25
CA LYS A 82 3.56 -12.91 -32.64
C LYS A 82 4.73 -13.12 -33.60
N GLU A 83 4.46 -13.35 -34.89
CA GLU A 83 5.50 -13.49 -35.92
C GLU A 83 6.30 -12.19 -36.10
N ASP A 84 5.67 -11.03 -35.91
CA ASP A 84 6.31 -9.72 -36.05
C ASP A 84 7.13 -9.29 -34.82
N TYR A 85 6.68 -9.62 -33.60
CA TYR A 85 7.31 -9.14 -32.36
C TYR A 85 8.59 -9.91 -31.98
N GLY A 86 8.76 -11.16 -32.45
CA GLY A 86 9.93 -11.99 -32.13
C GLY A 86 10.11 -12.31 -30.63
N SER A 87 9.10 -12.03 -29.81
CA SER A 87 9.02 -12.26 -28.38
C SER A 87 7.58 -12.59 -28.01
N ASP A 88 7.39 -13.63 -27.22
CA ASP A 88 6.07 -14.01 -26.70
C ASP A 88 5.58 -13.07 -25.59
N LEU A 89 6.48 -12.25 -25.02
CA LEU A 89 6.15 -11.25 -24.02
C LEU A 89 6.20 -9.85 -24.66
N VAL A 90 5.02 -9.24 -24.79
CA VAL A 90 4.87 -7.84 -25.17
C VAL A 90 4.07 -7.15 -24.08
N LEU A 91 4.55 -6.01 -23.62
CA LEU A 91 3.93 -5.23 -22.56
C LEU A 91 3.25 -3.99 -23.15
N GLU A 92 2.10 -3.64 -22.59
CA GLU A 92 1.48 -2.34 -22.81
C GLU A 92 2.32 -1.22 -22.15
N LYS A 93 1.94 0.04 -22.41
CA LYS A 93 2.58 1.18 -21.73
C LYS A 93 2.33 1.08 -20.23
N PRO A 94 3.33 1.44 -19.40
CA PRO A 94 3.16 1.44 -17.96
C PRO A 94 2.09 2.43 -17.51
N GLU A 95 1.30 2.04 -16.53
CA GLU A 95 0.30 2.87 -15.85
C GLU A 95 0.66 2.98 -14.37
N ILE A 96 0.35 4.12 -13.74
CA ILE A 96 0.55 4.31 -12.31
C ILE A 96 -0.60 3.65 -11.55
N VAL A 97 -0.24 2.79 -10.60
CA VAL A 97 -1.14 2.15 -9.65
C VAL A 97 -0.78 2.68 -8.26
N GLU A 98 -1.70 3.41 -7.64
CA GLU A 98 -1.54 3.84 -6.25
C GLU A 98 -1.88 2.68 -5.31
N TYR A 99 -1.07 2.49 -4.27
CA TYR A 99 -1.41 1.57 -3.19
C TYR A 99 -2.51 2.19 -2.32
N PRO A 100 -3.39 1.36 -1.71
CA PRO A 100 -4.48 1.86 -0.88
C PRO A 100 -3.95 2.77 0.24
N LYS A 101 -4.38 4.04 0.23
CA LYS A 101 -4.00 5.04 1.24
C LYS A 101 -4.84 4.95 2.51
N ASP A 102 -6.01 4.31 2.42
CA ASP A 102 -7.06 4.38 3.44
C ASP A 102 -6.96 3.24 4.47
N ASP A 103 -5.75 2.82 4.87
CA ASP A 103 -5.54 1.74 5.86
C ASP A 103 -6.37 0.47 5.57
N GLY A 104 -6.62 0.14 4.30
CA GLY A 104 -7.42 -1.01 3.89
C GLY A 104 -8.94 -0.80 3.88
N TRP A 105 -9.44 0.42 4.10
CA TRP A 105 -10.83 0.78 3.79
C TRP A 105 -11.06 0.84 2.29
N ILE A 106 -12.23 0.39 1.86
CA ILE A 106 -12.68 0.29 0.48
C ILE A 106 -14.01 1.05 0.38
N LYS A 107 -14.14 1.97 -0.56
CA LYS A 107 -15.41 2.67 -0.79
C LYS A 107 -16.44 1.70 -1.37
N CYS A 108 -17.66 1.71 -0.84
CA CYS A 108 -18.75 0.90 -1.37
C CYS A 108 -19.05 1.22 -2.85
N SER A 109 -18.81 2.46 -3.28
CA SER A 109 -18.97 2.88 -4.68
C SER A 109 -17.91 2.33 -5.64
N GLU A 110 -16.76 1.92 -5.11
CA GLU A 110 -15.67 1.31 -5.89
C GLU A 110 -15.86 -0.19 -5.98
N ARG A 111 -16.15 -0.82 -4.84
CA ARG A 111 -16.34 -2.27 -4.72
C ARG A 111 -17.14 -2.60 -3.48
N LEU A 112 -18.10 -3.51 -3.61
CA LEU A 112 -18.81 -4.12 -2.48
C LEU A 112 -18.06 -5.38 -2.02
N PRO A 113 -18.18 -5.81 -0.75
CA PRO A 113 -17.57 -7.07 -0.32
C PRO A 113 -18.20 -8.24 -1.07
N ASP A 114 -17.40 -9.29 -1.29
CA ASP A 114 -17.89 -10.53 -1.88
C ASP A 114 -18.89 -11.21 -0.93
N ASP A 115 -19.87 -11.91 -1.50
CA ASP A 115 -20.90 -12.62 -0.74
C ASP A 115 -20.25 -13.55 0.31
N ASP A 116 -20.85 -13.61 1.51
CA ASP A 116 -20.48 -14.45 2.67
C ASP A 116 -19.32 -13.98 3.58
N GLY A 117 -18.60 -12.90 3.26
CA GLY A 117 -17.51 -12.39 4.11
C GLY A 117 -17.95 -11.38 5.19
N LEU A 118 -17.62 -11.64 6.47
CA LEU A 118 -17.75 -10.61 7.52
C LEU A 118 -16.66 -9.53 7.36
N VAL A 119 -17.08 -8.28 7.43
CA VAL A 119 -16.26 -7.08 7.29
C VAL A 119 -16.61 -6.06 8.37
N ILE A 120 -15.72 -5.08 8.57
CA ILE A 120 -16.03 -3.86 9.31
C ILE A 120 -16.62 -2.87 8.32
N ALA A 121 -17.83 -2.39 8.58
CA ALA A 121 -18.52 -1.38 7.77
C ALA A 121 -18.55 -0.04 8.51
N PHE A 122 -18.45 1.06 7.76
CA PHE A 122 -18.52 2.43 8.27
C PHE A 122 -19.68 3.20 7.64
N MET A 123 -20.60 3.61 8.50
CA MET A 123 -21.72 4.49 8.18
C MET A 123 -21.41 5.88 8.75
N PRO A 124 -21.18 6.89 7.89
CA PRO A 124 -20.95 8.24 8.33
C PRO A 124 -22.25 8.87 8.86
N SER A 125 -22.10 10.00 9.54
CA SER A 125 -23.22 10.84 9.96
C SER A 125 -24.08 11.24 8.76
N GLN A 126 -25.39 11.07 8.89
CA GLN A 126 -26.36 11.48 7.88
C GLN A 126 -26.74 12.95 8.06
N GLU A 127 -27.19 13.63 7.00
CA GLU A 127 -27.56 15.06 7.07
C GLU A 127 -28.63 15.35 8.13
N ASP A 128 -29.58 14.41 8.30
CA ASP A 128 -30.68 14.52 9.24
C ASP A 128 -30.29 14.18 10.70
N ASP A 129 -29.13 13.55 10.90
CA ASP A 129 -28.56 13.25 12.23
C ASP A 129 -27.03 13.32 12.19
N SER A 130 -26.53 14.55 12.22
CA SER A 130 -25.10 14.86 12.08
C SER A 130 -24.22 14.32 13.21
N ASN A 131 -24.82 13.82 14.30
CA ASN A 131 -24.09 13.23 15.43
C ASN A 131 -24.12 11.70 15.43
N TYR A 132 -24.93 11.09 14.56
CA TYR A 132 -25.07 9.64 14.50
C TYR A 132 -24.21 9.06 13.38
N TRP A 133 -23.00 8.65 13.71
CA TRP A 133 -22.17 7.78 12.88
C TRP A 133 -22.01 6.43 13.56
N MET A 134 -21.74 5.37 12.79
CA MET A 134 -21.52 4.05 13.34
C MET A 134 -20.49 3.23 12.57
N MET A 135 -19.85 2.33 13.29
CA MET A 135 -19.06 1.24 12.73
C MET A 135 -19.61 -0.07 13.27
N PHE A 136 -19.74 -1.07 12.40
CA PHE A 136 -20.27 -2.38 12.79
C PHE A 136 -19.55 -3.50 12.05
N ILE A 137 -19.64 -4.71 12.60
CA ILE A 137 -19.21 -5.93 11.93
C ILE A 137 -20.44 -6.56 11.27
N GLY A 138 -20.34 -6.90 10.00
CA GLY A 138 -21.47 -7.42 9.23
C GLY A 138 -21.07 -7.91 7.85
N ASN A 139 -22.05 -8.28 7.04
CA ASN A 139 -21.87 -8.65 5.64
C ASN A 139 -22.85 -7.85 4.76
N PHE A 140 -22.61 -7.92 3.44
CA PHE A 140 -23.54 -7.46 2.43
C PHE A 140 -24.14 -8.70 1.76
N ASP A 141 -25.45 -8.74 1.55
CA ASP A 141 -26.16 -9.89 0.95
C ASP A 141 -26.55 -9.69 -0.52
N GLY A 142 -26.12 -8.58 -1.12
CA GLY A 142 -26.52 -8.14 -2.46
C GLY A 142 -27.56 -7.01 -2.45
N GLU A 143 -28.34 -6.88 -1.37
CA GLU A 143 -29.40 -5.87 -1.25
C GLU A 143 -29.27 -4.99 0.00
N TRP A 144 -28.80 -5.56 1.11
CA TRP A 144 -28.74 -4.91 2.42
C TRP A 144 -27.40 -5.20 3.11
N TRP A 145 -27.00 -4.27 3.98
CA TRP A 145 -25.98 -4.54 4.99
C TRP A 145 -26.64 -5.16 6.20
N ILE A 146 -26.06 -6.25 6.70
CA ILE A 146 -26.56 -7.00 7.84
C ILE A 146 -25.45 -7.04 8.90
N ASP A 147 -25.69 -6.48 10.08
CA ASP A 147 -24.73 -6.62 11.17
C ASP A 147 -24.84 -7.98 11.89
N THR A 148 -23.90 -8.27 12.77
CA THR A 148 -23.93 -9.51 13.58
C THR A 148 -25.14 -9.62 14.54
N GLY A 149 -25.90 -8.55 14.74
CA GLY A 149 -27.17 -8.53 15.47
C GLY A 149 -28.40 -8.81 14.59
N ASN A 150 -28.22 -8.99 13.28
CA ASN A 150 -29.26 -9.07 12.24
C ASN A 150 -30.04 -7.76 12.02
N GLU A 151 -29.46 -6.59 12.36
CA GLU A 151 -30.00 -5.31 11.92
C GLU A 151 -29.68 -5.05 10.46
N LEU A 152 -30.66 -4.49 9.73
CA LEU A 152 -30.56 -4.22 8.30
C LEU A 152 -30.31 -2.73 8.06
N TYR A 153 -29.28 -2.42 7.26
CA TYR A 153 -28.92 -1.05 6.90
C TYR A 153 -28.94 -0.86 5.38
N ASN A 154 -29.46 0.30 4.97
CA ASN A 154 -29.53 0.66 3.57
C ASN A 154 -28.12 0.78 2.96
N PRO A 155 -27.86 0.23 1.77
CA PRO A 155 -26.55 0.33 1.10
C PRO A 155 -26.05 1.75 0.90
N MET A 156 -26.96 2.71 0.71
CA MET A 156 -26.60 4.12 0.51
C MET A 156 -26.04 4.78 1.78
N HIS A 157 -26.31 4.22 2.97
CA HIS A 157 -25.82 4.79 4.23
C HIS A 157 -24.42 4.29 4.58
N VAL A 158 -23.97 3.15 4.05
CA VAL A 158 -22.63 2.62 4.33
C VAL A 158 -21.65 3.14 3.30
N SER A 159 -20.66 3.91 3.74
CA SER A 159 -19.72 4.59 2.84
C SER A 159 -18.50 3.75 2.49
N HIS A 160 -17.97 3.03 3.48
CA HIS A 160 -16.73 2.26 3.35
C HIS A 160 -16.83 0.95 4.12
N TRP A 161 -16.03 -0.02 3.72
CA TRP A 161 -15.84 -1.28 4.45
C TRP A 161 -14.37 -1.70 4.44
N LYS A 162 -13.96 -2.55 5.38
CA LYS A 162 -12.61 -3.11 5.49
C LYS A 162 -12.69 -4.56 5.97
N HIS A 163 -11.80 -5.43 5.49
CA HIS A 163 -11.70 -6.79 6.01
C HIS A 163 -11.46 -6.80 7.52
N LEU A 164 -11.99 -7.81 8.22
CA LEU A 164 -11.65 -8.02 9.63
C LEU A 164 -10.13 -8.17 9.81
N PRO A 165 -9.57 -7.67 10.93
CA PRO A 165 -8.17 -7.91 11.24
C PRO A 165 -7.89 -9.42 11.30
N GLN A 166 -6.67 -9.83 10.96
CA GLN A 166 -6.28 -11.21 11.18
C GLN A 166 -6.45 -11.56 12.66
N LEU A 167 -7.05 -12.72 12.93
CA LEU A 167 -7.20 -13.22 14.29
C LEU A 167 -5.82 -13.36 14.94
N PRO A 168 -5.72 -13.13 16.27
CA PRO A 168 -4.49 -13.43 17.00
C PRO A 168 -4.05 -14.86 16.74
N ILE A 169 -2.76 -15.04 16.49
CA ILE A 169 -2.14 -16.37 16.42
C ILE A 169 -1.75 -16.74 17.86
N ASP A 170 -2.14 -17.93 18.31
CA ASP A 170 -1.75 -18.50 19.60
C ASP A 170 -0.23 -18.72 19.71
#